data_AF-K2RCL2-F1
#
_entry.id   AF-K2RCL2-F1
#
_cell.length_a   1.000
_cell.length_b   1.000
_cell.length_c   1.000
_cell.angle_alpha   90.00
_cell.angle_beta   90.00
_cell.angle_gamma   90.00
#
_symmetry.space_group_name_H-M   'P 1'
#
loop_
_entity.id
_entity.type
_entity.pdbx_description
1 polymer ?
#
loop_
_entity_poly.entity_id
_entity_poly.type
_entity_poly.pdbx_seq_one_letter_code
_entity_poly.pdbx_strand_id
1 'polypeptide(L)'
;MSWQAYVDTSLVGTGNVDKAAIFNAEGNSVWATSAGFTIDPKEAAEIVSAYKDKGDANGIKQVQSTGLHIAGDKYVVLKADERSLYGKKGREGIVIVKTTQAILVAHYPETVQPGVAANTVEQLGDYLISVGY
;
A
#
# COMPACT_ATOMS: atom_id res chain seq x y z
N MET A 1 7.30 15.13 -12.35
CA MET A 1 7.77 13.73 -12.28
C MET A 1 6.60 12.84 -12.66
N SER A 2 6.80 11.77 -13.45
CA SER A 2 5.70 10.86 -13.83
C SER A 2 5.38 9.88 -12.70
N TRP A 3 4.17 9.31 -12.70
CA TRP A 3 3.79 8.26 -11.75
C TRP A 3 4.71 7.05 -11.80
N GLN A 4 5.14 6.67 -13.01
CA GLN A 4 6.10 5.57 -13.18
C GLN A 4 7.46 5.87 -12.54
N ALA A 5 7.93 7.13 -12.58
CA ALA A 5 9.18 7.50 -11.92
C ALA A 5 9.09 7.43 -10.38
N TYR A 6 7.92 7.71 -9.79
CA TYR A 6 7.72 7.49 -8.35
C TYR A 6 7.82 6.00 -7.99
N VAL A 7 7.22 5.12 -8.79
CA VAL A 7 7.33 3.67 -8.60
C VAL A 7 8.77 3.18 -8.79
N ASP A 8 9.38 3.50 -9.92
CA ASP A 8 10.67 2.90 -10.30
C ASP A 8 11.84 3.49 -9.51
N THR A 9 11.81 4.78 -9.20
CA THR A 9 12.96 5.46 -8.55
C THR A 9 12.72 5.73 -7.07
N SER A 10 11.54 6.27 -6.72
CA SER A 10 11.27 6.70 -5.33
C SER A 10 10.82 5.55 -4.42
N LEU A 11 10.33 4.45 -5.00
CA LEU A 11 9.97 3.23 -4.28
C LEU A 11 10.98 2.13 -4.58
N VAL A 12 10.85 1.44 -5.72
CA VAL A 12 11.67 0.25 -6.04
C VAL A 12 13.16 0.57 -6.10
N GLY A 13 13.53 1.71 -6.69
CA GLY A 13 14.92 2.17 -6.83
C GLY A 13 15.64 2.42 -5.50
N THR A 14 14.93 2.50 -4.38
CA THR A 14 15.54 2.62 -3.04
C THR A 14 16.14 1.32 -2.54
N GLY A 15 15.69 0.17 -3.05
CA GLY A 15 16.03 -1.16 -2.51
C GLY A 15 15.29 -1.51 -1.22
N ASN A 16 14.45 -0.61 -0.68
CA ASN A 16 13.66 -0.84 0.53
C ASN A 16 12.29 -1.48 0.25
N VAL A 17 11.89 -1.52 -1.01
CA VAL A 17 10.70 -2.23 -1.51
C VAL A 17 11.09 -2.83 -2.86
N ASP A 18 10.56 -4.01 -3.18
CA ASP A 18 10.90 -4.72 -4.43
C ASP A 18 9.79 -4.60 -5.49
N LYS A 19 8.56 -4.33 -5.06
CA LYS A 19 7.41 -4.12 -5.94
C LYS A 19 6.55 -2.98 -5.42
N ALA A 20 5.99 -2.19 -6.32
CA ALA A 20 5.06 -1.13 -5.95
C ALA A 20 4.09 -0.78 -7.06
N ALA A 21 2.95 -0.22 -6.66
CA ALA A 21 1.94 0.31 -7.55
C ALA A 21 1.28 1.56 -6.93
N ILE A 22 0.82 2.46 -7.80
CA ILE A 22 0.08 3.66 -7.42
C ILE A 22 -1.25 3.64 -8.16
N PHE A 23 -2.34 3.83 -7.41
CA PHE A 23 -3.71 3.90 -7.91
C PHE A 23 -4.31 5.25 -7.53
N ASN A 24 -5.44 5.61 -8.15
CA ASN A 24 -6.27 6.67 -7.60
C ASN A 24 -6.92 6.26 -6.27
N ALA A 25 -7.42 7.25 -5.52
CA ALA A 25 -8.07 7.06 -4.22
C ALA A 25 -9.31 6.14 -4.26
N GLU A 26 -9.98 6.03 -5.42
CA GLU A 26 -11.12 5.13 -5.62
C GLU A 26 -10.71 3.68 -5.94
N GLY A 27 -9.41 3.40 -6.16
CA GLY A 27 -8.90 2.06 -6.46
C GLY A 27 -9.39 1.47 -7.78
N ASN A 28 -9.80 2.30 -8.74
CA ASN A 28 -10.36 1.85 -10.02
C ASN A 28 -9.47 2.19 -11.24
N SER A 29 -8.39 2.95 -11.03
CA SER A 29 -7.45 3.36 -12.07
C SER A 29 -6.02 3.18 -11.57
N VAL A 30 -5.24 2.37 -12.29
CA VAL A 30 -3.79 2.21 -12.05
C VAL A 30 -3.06 3.37 -12.72
N TRP A 31 -2.26 4.11 -11.96
CA TRP A 31 -1.43 5.20 -12.47
C TRP A 31 -0.01 4.76 -12.82
N ALA A 32 0.54 3.82 -12.04
CA ALA A 32 1.82 3.19 -12.32
C ALA A 32 1.96 1.87 -11.56
N THR A 33 2.76 0.95 -12.09
CA THR A 33 3.13 -0.29 -11.40
C THR A 33 4.52 -0.77 -11.81
N SER A 34 5.20 -1.46 -10.90
CA SER A 34 6.46 -2.16 -11.16
C SER A 34 6.21 -3.45 -11.95
N ALA A 35 7.20 -3.91 -12.71
CA ALA A 35 7.09 -5.13 -13.51
C ALA A 35 6.69 -6.35 -12.67
N GLY A 36 5.68 -7.09 -13.12
CA GLY A 36 5.22 -8.31 -12.46
C GLY A 36 4.40 -8.08 -11.18
N PHE A 37 4.02 -6.84 -10.87
CA PHE A 37 3.15 -6.52 -9.75
C PHE A 37 1.78 -6.04 -10.25
N THR A 38 0.85 -6.98 -10.36
CA THR A 38 -0.52 -6.71 -10.81
C THR A 38 -1.47 -6.88 -9.64
N ILE A 39 -2.23 -5.84 -9.33
CA ILE A 39 -3.27 -5.87 -8.30
C ILE A 39 -4.61 -6.01 -9.01
N ASP A 40 -5.38 -7.03 -8.62
CA ASP A 40 -6.69 -7.28 -9.21
C ASP A 40 -7.68 -6.16 -8.80
N PRO A 41 -8.62 -5.74 -9.66
CA PRO A 41 -9.63 -4.76 -9.28
C PRO A 41 -10.40 -5.11 -8.00
N LYS A 42 -10.59 -6.39 -7.69
CA LYS A 42 -11.23 -6.84 -6.43
C LYS A 42 -10.33 -6.55 -5.23
N GLU A 43 -9.03 -6.76 -5.35
CA GLU A 43 -8.04 -6.46 -4.30
C GLU A 43 -7.96 -4.95 -4.06
N ALA A 44 -7.97 -4.14 -5.12
CA ALA A 44 -8.03 -2.68 -4.99
C ALA A 44 -9.32 -2.23 -4.29
N ALA A 45 -10.45 -2.86 -4.58
CA ALA A 45 -11.71 -2.61 -3.88
C ALA A 45 -11.67 -3.02 -2.39
N GLU A 46 -10.95 -4.10 -2.04
CA GLU A 46 -10.70 -4.48 -0.63
C GLU A 46 -9.93 -3.38 0.11
N ILE A 47 -8.87 -2.84 -0.50
CA ILE A 47 -8.08 -1.72 0.07
C ILE A 47 -8.97 -0.50 0.33
N VAL A 48 -9.74 -0.08 -0.68
CA VAL A 48 -10.63 1.08 -0.57
C VAL A 48 -11.70 0.85 0.49
N SER A 49 -12.22 -0.37 0.60
CA SER A 49 -13.20 -0.73 1.63
C SER A 49 -12.59 -0.68 3.02
N ALA A 50 -11.33 -1.11 3.20
CA ALA A 50 -10.61 -1.01 4.47
C ALA A 50 -10.41 0.45 4.93
N TYR A 51 -10.22 1.38 3.99
CA TYR A 51 -10.17 2.81 4.31
C TYR A 51 -11.54 3.43 4.64
N LYS A 52 -12.63 2.88 4.12
CA LYS A 52 -14.00 3.34 4.40
C LYS A 52 -14.58 2.74 5.68
N ASP A 53 -14.08 1.57 6.08
CA ASP A 53 -14.48 0.91 7.32
C ASP A 53 -14.07 1.76 8.53
N LYS A 54 -15.04 2.11 9.38
CA LYS A 54 -14.80 2.90 10.60
C LYS A 54 -14.35 2.06 11.78
N GLY A 55 -14.31 0.74 11.62
CA GLY A 55 -14.05 -0.20 12.70
C GLY A 55 -15.25 -0.40 13.62
N ASP A 56 -15.13 -1.40 14.49
CA ASP A 56 -16.09 -1.67 15.55
C ASP A 56 -15.93 -0.69 16.75
N ALA A 57 -16.62 -0.97 17.86
CA ALA A 57 -16.54 -0.17 19.07
C ALA A 57 -15.13 -0.06 19.68
N ASN A 58 -14.21 -0.96 19.29
CA ASN A 58 -12.81 -0.96 19.72
C ASN A 58 -11.86 -0.40 18.65
N GLY A 59 -12.40 0.12 17.54
CA GLY A 59 -11.62 0.60 16.40
C GLY A 59 -10.99 -0.50 15.55
N ILE A 60 -11.43 -1.76 15.71
CA ILE A 60 -10.93 -2.87 14.92
C ILE A 60 -11.67 -2.90 13.59
N LYS A 61 -10.93 -2.73 12.49
CA LYS A 61 -11.47 -2.83 11.13
C LYS A 61 -11.62 -4.30 10.72
N GLN A 62 -12.61 -4.60 9.88
CA GLN A 62 -12.88 -5.94 9.36
C GLN A 62 -11.65 -6.58 8.72
N VAL A 63 -10.84 -5.78 8.00
CA VAL A 63 -9.63 -6.23 7.33
C VAL A 63 -8.58 -6.81 8.29
N GLN A 64 -8.59 -6.39 9.56
CA GLN A 64 -7.73 -6.94 10.62
C GLN A 64 -8.11 -8.38 11.00
N SER A 65 -9.39 -8.73 10.84
CA SER A 65 -9.91 -10.07 11.10
C SER A 65 -9.84 -10.98 9.86
N THR A 66 -10.12 -10.44 8.67
CA THR A 66 -10.19 -11.23 7.43
C THR A 66 -8.84 -11.38 6.73
N GLY A 67 -7.90 -10.47 6.96
CA GLY A 67 -6.71 -10.27 6.13
C GLY A 67 -7.02 -9.44 4.89
N LEU A 68 -5.97 -9.15 4.11
CA LEU A 68 -6.01 -8.35 2.89
C LEU A 68 -5.31 -9.09 1.75
N HIS A 69 -5.88 -9.08 0.55
CA HIS A 69 -5.27 -9.70 -0.64
C HIS A 69 -4.59 -8.65 -1.52
N ILE A 70 -3.36 -8.94 -1.95
CA ILE A 70 -2.59 -8.10 -2.87
C ILE A 70 -1.80 -9.01 -3.81
N ALA A 71 -2.00 -8.84 -5.12
CA ALA A 71 -1.32 -9.59 -6.17
C ALA A 71 -1.44 -11.13 -6.02
N GLY A 72 -2.62 -11.60 -5.60
CA GLY A 72 -2.94 -13.01 -5.39
C GLY A 72 -2.53 -13.57 -4.03
N ASP A 73 -1.82 -12.80 -3.22
CA ASP A 73 -1.33 -13.23 -1.91
C ASP A 73 -2.14 -12.62 -0.76
N LYS A 74 -2.41 -13.44 0.26
CA LYS A 74 -3.10 -13.01 1.49
C LYS A 74 -2.10 -12.57 2.55
N TYR A 75 -2.31 -11.38 3.08
CA TYR A 75 -1.53 -10.78 4.16
C TYR A 75 -2.35 -10.69 5.44
N VAL A 76 -1.70 -10.97 6.57
CA VAL A 76 -2.26 -10.70 7.91
C VAL A 76 -2.04 -9.22 8.20
N VAL A 77 -3.13 -8.50 8.47
CA VAL A 77 -3.06 -7.06 8.71
C VAL A 77 -2.59 -6.79 10.14
N LEU A 78 -1.53 -6.00 10.25
CA LEU A 78 -0.91 -5.57 11.50
C LEU A 78 -1.39 -4.18 11.94
N LYS A 79 -1.64 -3.32 10.96
CA LYS A 79 -2.06 -1.94 11.16
C LYS A 79 -3.13 -1.62 10.14
N ALA A 80 -4.21 -0.98 10.59
CA ALA A 80 -5.22 -0.43 9.72
C ALA A 80 -5.79 0.85 10.33
N ASP A 81 -5.35 2.00 9.84
CA ASP A 81 -5.89 3.30 10.24
C ASP A 81 -6.48 4.05 9.03
N GLU A 82 -6.73 5.35 9.15
CA GLU A 82 -7.34 6.16 8.08
C GLU A 82 -6.40 6.39 6.89
N ARG A 83 -5.08 6.28 7.11
CA ARG A 83 -4.03 6.59 6.15
C ARG A 83 -3.25 5.34 5.73
N SER A 84 -2.92 4.46 6.67
CA SER A 84 -1.95 3.41 6.49
C SER A 84 -2.53 2.03 6.79
N LEU A 85 -2.31 1.09 5.87
CA LEU A 85 -2.57 -0.34 6.07
C LEU A 85 -1.25 -1.10 5.95
N TYR A 86 -0.88 -1.86 6.99
CA TYR A 86 0.31 -2.72 6.95
C TYR A 86 -0.10 -4.18 7.04
N GLY A 87 0.43 -4.99 6.15
CA GLY A 87 0.22 -6.43 6.10
C GLY A 87 1.53 -7.19 6.16
N LYS A 88 1.50 -8.41 6.71
CA LYS A 88 2.64 -9.34 6.68
C LYS A 88 2.24 -10.70 6.10
N LYS A 89 3.20 -11.33 5.42
CA LYS A 89 3.14 -12.72 4.95
C LYS A 89 4.49 -13.37 5.26
N GLY A 90 4.55 -14.16 6.33
CA GLY A 90 5.82 -14.71 6.81
C GLY A 90 6.81 -13.60 7.17
N ARG A 91 7.90 -13.50 6.42
CA ARG A 91 8.96 -12.48 6.58
C ARG A 91 8.84 -11.32 5.60
N GLU A 92 7.94 -11.42 4.64
CA GLU A 92 7.61 -10.38 3.66
C GLU A 92 6.41 -9.56 4.16
N GLY A 93 6.10 -8.47 3.47
CA GLY A 93 4.90 -7.71 3.78
C GLY A 93 4.56 -6.63 2.79
N ILE A 94 3.46 -5.96 3.09
CA ILE A 94 2.87 -4.90 2.30
C ILE A 94 2.72 -3.66 3.18
N VAL A 95 3.05 -2.51 2.60
CA VAL A 95 2.79 -1.18 3.14
C VAL A 95 1.88 -0.45 2.16
N ILE A 96 0.73 0.01 2.62
CA ILE A 96 -0.24 0.77 1.83
C ILE A 96 -0.45 2.12 2.49
N VAL A 97 -0.30 3.19 1.72
CA VAL A 97 -0.48 4.57 2.19
C VAL A 97 -1.47 5.27 1.27
N LYS A 98 -2.54 5.81 1.85
CA LYS A 98 -3.51 6.65 1.17
C LYS A 98 -3.09 8.11 1.28
N THR A 99 -3.17 8.82 0.16
CA THR A 99 -2.95 10.26 0.04
C THR A 99 -4.29 10.95 -0.27
N THR A 100 -4.26 12.22 -0.71
CA THR A 100 -5.48 12.98 -1.03
C THR A 100 -6.24 12.36 -2.21
N GLN A 101 -5.50 11.91 -3.23
CA GLN A 101 -6.00 11.46 -4.53
C GLN A 101 -5.41 10.12 -4.96
N ALA A 102 -4.44 9.56 -4.23
CA ALA A 102 -3.75 8.33 -4.59
C ALA A 102 -3.73 7.29 -3.47
N ILE A 103 -3.43 6.04 -3.84
CA ILE A 103 -3.10 4.95 -2.94
C ILE A 103 -1.79 4.34 -3.42
N LEU A 104 -0.78 4.35 -2.56
CA LEU A 104 0.50 3.69 -2.77
C LEU A 104 0.42 2.30 -2.17
N VAL A 105 0.75 1.27 -2.93
CA VAL A 105 0.86 -0.12 -2.48
C VAL A 105 2.28 -0.57 -2.74
N ALA A 106 3.01 -0.99 -1.71
CA ALA A 106 4.37 -1.47 -1.87
C ALA A 106 4.60 -2.78 -1.10
N HIS A 107 5.32 -3.69 -1.74
CA HIS A 107 5.80 -4.93 -1.18
C HIS A 107 7.25 -4.79 -0.73
N TYR A 108 7.60 -5.42 0.37
CA TYR A 108 9.00 -5.59 0.77
C TYR A 108 9.34 -7.08 0.93
N PRO A 109 10.53 -7.50 0.45
CA PRO A 109 10.99 -8.88 0.56
C PRO A 109 11.52 -9.18 1.97
N GLU A 110 11.78 -10.45 2.26
CA GLU A 110 12.28 -10.89 3.58
C GLU A 110 13.65 -10.34 3.98
N THR A 111 14.40 -9.77 3.02
CA THR A 111 15.70 -9.14 3.22
C THR A 111 15.59 -7.71 3.76
N VAL A 112 14.40 -7.12 3.74
CA VAL A 112 14.18 -5.74 4.18
C VAL A 112 13.49 -5.72 5.54
N GLN A 113 13.95 -4.80 6.40
CA GLN A 113 13.30 -4.53 7.67
C GLN A 113 11.96 -3.79 7.47
N PRO A 114 10.84 -4.26 8.05
CA PRO A 114 9.51 -3.68 7.83
C PRO A 114 9.43 -2.16 8.09
N GLY A 115 10.15 -1.67 9.11
CA GLY A 115 10.17 -0.25 9.45
C GLY A 115 10.82 0.63 8.37
N VAL A 116 11.82 0.10 7.64
CA VAL A 116 12.51 0.83 6.57
C VAL A 116 11.62 0.92 5.33
N ALA A 117 10.94 -0.18 4.98
CA ALA A 117 9.94 -0.20 3.92
C ALA A 117 8.80 0.78 4.24
N ALA A 118 8.26 0.73 5.46
CA ALA A 118 7.19 1.61 5.90
C ALA A 118 7.59 3.09 5.78
N ASN A 119 8.77 3.45 6.28
CA ASN A 119 9.25 4.84 6.22
C ASN A 119 9.41 5.33 4.78
N THR A 120 9.89 4.48 3.87
CA THR A 120 10.05 4.82 2.44
C THR A 120 8.72 5.18 1.79
N VAL A 121 7.68 4.35 2.00
CA VAL A 121 6.35 4.55 1.40
C VAL A 121 5.63 5.73 2.05
N GLU A 122 5.74 5.88 3.37
CA GLU A 122 5.13 6.99 4.12
C GLU A 122 5.72 8.34 3.71
N GLN A 123 7.04 8.44 3.53
CA GLN A 123 7.70 9.67 3.07
C GLN A 123 7.24 10.08 1.68
N LEU A 124 7.08 9.12 0.76
CA LEU A 124 6.53 9.42 -0.56
C LEU A 124 5.05 9.84 -0.45
N GLY A 125 4.27 9.18 0.40
CA GLY A 125 2.89 9.57 0.69
C GLY A 125 2.78 11.00 1.23
N ASP A 126 3.60 11.37 2.22
CA ASP A 126 3.69 12.73 2.77
C ASP A 126 4.02 13.76 1.70
N TYR A 127 5.01 13.44 0.86
CA TYR A 127 5.39 14.31 -0.25
C TYR A 127 4.23 14.49 -1.23
N LEU A 128 3.55 13.42 -1.66
CA LEU A 128 2.40 13.51 -2.56
C LEU A 128 1.27 14.36 -1.96
N ILE A 129 0.95 14.18 -0.68
CA ILE A 129 -0.01 15.03 0.03
C ILE A 129 0.44 16.49 0.00
N SER A 130 1.72 16.78 0.25
CA SER A 130 2.25 18.14 0.24
C SER A 130 2.12 18.86 -1.10
N VAL A 131 2.10 18.10 -2.21
CA VAL A 131 1.90 18.63 -3.57
C VAL A 131 0.46 18.46 -4.09
N GLY A 132 -0.49 18.16 -3.20
CA GLY A 132 -1.93 18.13 -3.47
C GLY A 132 -2.47 16.80 -4.00
N TYR A 133 -1.68 15.73 -3.95
CA TYR A 133 -2.04 14.38 -4.39
C TYR A 133 -2.36 13.44 -3.23
#